data_AF-A0A2G5K004-F1
#
_entry.id   AF-A0A2G5K004-F1
#
_cell.length_a   1.000
_cell.length_b   1.000
_cell.length_c   1.000
_cell.angle_alpha   90.00
_cell.angle_beta   90.00
_cell.angle_gamma   90.00
#
_symmetry.space_group_name_H-M   'P 1'
#
loop_
_entity.id
_entity.type
_entity.pdbx_description
1 polymer ?
#
loop_
_entity_poly.entity_id
_entity_poly.type
_entity_poly.pdbx_seq_one_letter_code
_entity_poly.pdbx_strand_id
1 'polypeptide(L)'
;MLTRQIQSLARFHNASPPPNYGKKLTTTSQYPILYRQITKCGCTFMNNVLRNLDGRDDDHNILATASTNDDIMQATHKFIIIRNPIDRFTSLYFDKIMGEDSKVQRSVLRRGLVDLNAGDNIDTHQENCVRVLRYIKKTLSPTSKHKPNWHWKPQLLRLKQVTPFNFNVVTLEGMIWQLPPLLHDIAPDFAQAMYDVPRRNISKKTVDPKEMIVQEIEDMLIDIYPMDFQIFDEVSAYWDKRKQELVKNGTA
;
A
#
# COMPACT_ATOMS: atom_id res chain seq x y z
N MET A 1 18.72 -7.77 -3.23
CA MET A 1 17.76 -6.75 -2.78
C MET A 1 16.85 -6.36 -3.94
N LEU A 2 15.54 -6.49 -3.74
CA LEU A 2 14.51 -6.44 -4.77
C LEU A 2 14.41 -5.09 -5.49
N THR A 3 14.62 -3.96 -4.79
CA THR A 3 14.46 -2.61 -5.36
C THR A 3 15.37 -2.33 -6.55
N ARG A 4 16.56 -2.95 -6.61
CA ARG A 4 17.51 -2.79 -7.72
C ARG A 4 17.12 -3.59 -8.96
N GLN A 5 16.21 -4.55 -8.81
CA GLN A 5 15.71 -5.40 -9.89
C GLN A 5 14.42 -4.84 -10.53
N ILE A 6 13.85 -3.79 -9.93
CA ILE A 6 12.69 -3.05 -10.44
C ILE A 6 13.18 -1.82 -11.20
N GLN A 7 13.16 -1.90 -12.54
CA GLN A 7 13.71 -0.88 -13.44
C GLN A 7 13.14 0.50 -13.16
N SER A 8 11.83 0.58 -12.93
CA SER A 8 11.11 1.84 -12.64
C SER A 8 11.58 2.54 -11.35
N LEU A 9 12.14 1.78 -10.41
CA LEU A 9 12.63 2.27 -9.13
C LEU A 9 14.13 2.57 -9.14
N ALA A 10 14.91 1.93 -10.02
CA ALA A 10 16.36 2.08 -10.08
C ALA A 10 16.82 3.54 -10.19
N ARG A 11 16.08 4.38 -10.93
CA ARG A 11 16.36 5.82 -11.09
C ARG A 11 16.28 6.66 -9.79
N PHE A 12 15.70 6.13 -8.72
CA PHE A 12 15.59 6.82 -7.42
C PHE A 12 16.60 6.34 -6.38
N HIS A 13 17.46 5.39 -6.75
CA HIS A 13 18.40 4.74 -5.84
C HIS A 13 19.45 5.71 -5.26
N ASN A 14 19.88 6.67 -6.06
CA ASN A 14 20.92 7.64 -5.67
C ASN A 14 20.35 8.92 -5.03
N ALA A 15 19.06 8.95 -4.69
CA ALA A 15 18.49 10.10 -4.01
C ALA A 15 18.99 10.18 -2.56
N SER A 16 19.21 11.39 -2.06
CA SER A 16 19.60 11.58 -0.66
C SER A 16 18.49 11.06 0.26
N PRO A 17 18.82 10.27 1.29
CA PRO A 17 17.87 9.82 2.29
C PRO A 17 17.15 11.01 2.96
N PRO A 18 15.81 10.98 3.10
CA PRO A 18 15.09 11.99 3.86
C PRO A 18 15.56 11.99 5.33
N PRO A 19 15.68 13.15 6.00
CA PRO A 19 16.16 13.21 7.38
C PRO A 19 15.16 12.57 8.35
N ASN A 20 15.66 11.98 9.44
CA ASN A 20 14.88 11.38 10.52
C ASN A 20 13.82 10.37 10.03
N TYR A 21 14.20 9.50 9.08
CA TYR A 21 13.22 8.64 8.40
C TYR A 21 12.62 7.57 9.33
N GLY A 22 13.31 7.19 10.41
CA GLY A 22 12.81 6.26 11.42
C GLY A 22 11.43 6.62 11.97
N LYS A 23 11.11 7.93 12.10
CA LYS A 23 9.78 8.43 12.51
C LYS A 23 8.65 8.14 11.52
N LYS A 24 8.97 7.56 10.36
CA LYS A 24 8.03 7.19 9.28
C LYS A 24 7.92 5.67 9.11
N LEU A 25 8.65 4.89 9.91
CA LEU A 25 8.70 3.44 9.86
C LEU A 25 8.02 2.88 11.11
N THR A 26 7.23 1.84 10.91
CA THR A 26 6.69 1.01 11.98
C THR A 26 7.64 -0.15 12.21
N THR A 27 7.84 -0.52 13.47
CA THR A 27 8.70 -1.63 13.90
C THR A 27 8.02 -2.43 15.00
N THR A 28 8.67 -3.50 15.44
CA THR A 28 8.33 -4.27 16.64
C THR A 28 9.33 -3.93 17.76
N SER A 29 9.00 -4.31 18.99
CA SER A 29 9.91 -4.26 20.15
C SER A 29 10.88 -5.43 20.21
N GLN A 30 10.49 -6.60 19.67
CA GLN A 30 11.26 -7.84 19.78
C GLN A 30 12.17 -8.08 18.57
N TYR A 31 11.76 -7.61 17.39
CA TYR A 31 12.43 -7.88 16.12
C TYR A 31 12.80 -6.59 15.37
N PRO A 32 13.97 -6.53 14.71
CA PRO A 32 14.44 -5.36 13.97
C PRO A 32 13.77 -5.22 12.59
N ILE A 33 12.43 -5.31 12.55
CA ILE A 33 11.62 -5.24 11.33
C ILE A 33 11.28 -3.77 11.02
N LEU A 34 11.59 -3.30 9.82
CA LEU A 34 11.24 -1.94 9.39
C LEU A 34 10.18 -1.95 8.30
N TYR A 35 8.96 -1.58 8.67
CA TYR A 35 7.81 -1.51 7.75
C TYR A 35 7.47 -0.07 7.37
N ARG A 36 7.42 0.21 6.06
CA ARG A 36 6.88 1.46 5.54
C ARG A 36 5.43 1.32 5.10
N GLN A 37 4.53 2.05 5.75
CA GLN A 37 3.11 2.04 5.41
C GLN A 37 2.78 2.83 4.13
N ILE A 38 1.95 2.23 3.28
CA ILE A 38 1.19 2.90 2.22
C ILE A 38 -0.31 2.68 2.47
N THR A 39 -1.09 3.77 2.44
CA THR A 39 -2.54 3.71 2.60
C THR A 39 -3.17 2.80 1.55
N LYS A 40 -4.05 1.90 2.00
CA LYS A 40 -4.80 0.92 1.18
C LYS A 40 -3.99 -0.27 0.66
N CYS A 41 -2.75 -0.40 1.10
CA CYS A 41 -1.88 -1.55 0.81
C CYS A 41 -1.76 -2.46 2.05
N GLY A 42 -2.89 -2.76 2.71
CA GLY A 42 -2.92 -3.69 3.85
C GLY A 42 -2.34 -3.16 5.17
N CYS A 43 -2.13 -1.85 5.33
CA CYS A 43 -1.45 -1.31 6.50
C CYS A 43 -2.08 -1.66 7.86
N THR A 44 -3.41 -1.70 7.98
CA THR A 44 -4.06 -2.10 9.24
C THR A 44 -3.79 -3.57 9.57
N PHE A 45 -3.92 -4.46 8.58
CA PHE A 45 -3.59 -5.87 8.75
C PHE A 45 -2.13 -6.02 9.17
N MET A 46 -1.20 -5.37 8.47
CA MET A 46 0.22 -5.48 8.78
C MET A 46 0.56 -4.97 10.18
N ASN A 47 -0.06 -3.87 10.62
CA ASN A 47 0.11 -3.38 11.98
C ASN A 47 -0.40 -4.39 13.02
N ASN A 48 -1.53 -5.04 12.77
CA ASN A 48 -2.03 -6.10 13.66
C ASN A 48 -1.06 -7.27 13.75
N VAL A 49 -0.44 -7.68 12.64
CA VAL A 49 0.57 -8.75 12.65
C VAL A 49 1.80 -8.34 13.45
N LEU A 50 2.31 -7.12 13.25
CA LEU A 50 3.46 -6.61 14.01
C LEU A 50 3.17 -6.52 15.51
N ARG A 51 1.93 -6.19 15.89
CA ARG A 51 1.48 -6.21 17.30
C ARG A 51 1.37 -7.61 17.86
N ASN A 52 0.81 -8.53 17.07
CA ASN A 52 0.70 -9.94 17.45
C ASN A 52 2.10 -10.54 17.73
N LEU A 53 3.08 -10.23 16.87
CA LEU A 53 4.49 -10.62 17.08
C LEU A 53 5.09 -10.05 18.37
N ASP A 54 4.66 -8.86 18.80
CA ASP A 54 5.09 -8.29 20.08
C ASP A 54 4.30 -8.83 21.30
N GLY A 55 3.25 -9.63 21.08
CA GLY A 55 2.31 -10.03 22.13
C GLY A 55 1.51 -8.85 22.71
N ARG A 56 1.28 -7.79 21.93
CA ARG A 56 0.63 -6.55 22.37
C ARG A 56 -0.83 -6.49 21.95
N ASP A 57 -1.66 -6.01 22.88
CA ASP A 57 -3.09 -5.72 22.67
C ASP A 57 -3.39 -4.21 22.59
N ASP A 58 -2.36 -3.36 22.62
CA ASP A 58 -2.53 -1.92 22.45
C ASP A 58 -2.77 -1.51 20.99
N ASP A 59 -3.47 -0.41 20.76
CA ASP A 59 -3.74 0.10 19.41
C ASP A 59 -2.61 0.97 18.82
N HIS A 60 -1.46 1.04 19.49
CA HIS A 60 -0.36 1.92 19.13
C HIS A 60 0.73 1.20 18.34
N ASN A 61 1.06 1.77 17.19
CA ASN A 61 2.21 1.33 16.41
C ASN A 61 3.51 1.78 17.08
N ILE A 62 4.46 0.87 17.25
CA ILE A 62 5.83 1.25 17.61
C ILE A 62 6.48 1.85 16.37
N LEU A 63 7.03 3.04 16.53
CA LEU A 63 7.77 3.72 15.49
C LEU A 63 9.27 3.54 15.72
N ALA A 64 10.04 3.40 14.65
CA ALA A 64 11.49 3.26 14.72
C ALA A 64 12.17 4.63 14.98
N THR A 65 11.70 5.40 15.96
CA THR A 65 12.14 6.79 16.19
C THR A 65 13.60 6.91 16.62
N ALA A 66 14.16 5.84 17.20
CA ALA A 66 15.56 5.76 17.60
C ALA A 66 16.50 5.41 16.43
N SER A 67 15.97 4.86 15.33
CA SER A 67 16.79 4.46 14.19
C SER A 67 17.23 5.67 13.36
N THR A 68 18.54 5.80 13.22
CA THR A 68 19.17 6.75 12.29
C THR A 68 19.00 6.29 10.85
N ASN A 69 19.32 7.17 9.89
CA ASN A 69 19.30 6.77 8.49
C ASN A 69 20.36 5.70 8.18
N ASP A 70 21.50 5.70 8.88
CA ASP A 70 22.54 4.69 8.72
C ASP A 70 22.06 3.33 9.23
N ASP A 71 21.39 3.29 10.38
CA ASP A 71 20.77 2.06 10.91
C ASP A 71 19.77 1.48 9.90
N ILE A 72 18.92 2.33 9.31
CA ILE A 72 17.93 1.93 8.31
C ILE A 72 18.61 1.43 7.02
N MET A 73 19.73 2.05 6.62
CA MET A 73 20.51 1.59 5.46
C MET A 73 21.12 0.21 5.69
N GLN A 74 21.60 -0.09 6.90
CA GLN A 74 22.20 -1.38 7.24
C GLN A 74 21.19 -2.48 7.58
N ALA A 75 19.98 -2.12 8.01
CA ALA A 75 18.94 -3.09 8.35
C ALA A 75 18.60 -4.02 7.18
N THR A 76 18.55 -5.32 7.41
CA THR A 76 18.25 -6.34 6.38
C THR A 76 16.74 -6.56 6.20
N HIS A 77 15.97 -6.43 7.28
CA HIS A 77 14.56 -6.79 7.35
C HIS A 77 13.64 -5.58 7.20
N LYS A 78 13.71 -4.95 6.04
CA LYS A 78 12.96 -3.74 5.71
C LYS A 78 12.10 -3.94 4.47
N PHE A 79 10.83 -3.57 4.56
CA PHE A 79 9.89 -3.78 3.46
C PHE A 79 8.79 -2.72 3.38
N ILE A 80 8.21 -2.64 2.18
CA ILE A 80 7.07 -1.81 1.84
C ILE A 80 6.08 -2.65 1.03
N ILE A 81 4.80 -2.51 1.34
CA ILE A 81 3.73 -3.23 0.65
C ILE A 81 3.08 -2.28 -0.37
N ILE A 82 3.03 -2.72 -1.62
CA ILE A 82 2.26 -2.07 -2.70
C ILE A 82 1.04 -2.92 -3.04
N ARG A 83 0.12 -2.37 -3.82
CA ARG A 83 -1.10 -3.05 -4.24
C ARG A 83 -1.42 -2.70 -5.69
N ASN A 84 -2.14 -3.58 -6.39
CA ASN A 84 -2.70 -3.25 -7.70
C ASN A 84 -3.44 -1.88 -7.62
N PRO A 85 -3.15 -0.91 -8.50
CA PRO A 85 -3.73 0.43 -8.40
C PRO A 85 -5.27 0.47 -8.47
N ILE A 86 -5.90 -0.43 -9.25
CA ILE A 86 -7.36 -0.57 -9.34
C ILE A 86 -7.91 -1.05 -7.99
N ASP A 87 -7.38 -2.14 -7.45
CA ASP A 87 -7.82 -2.67 -6.16
C ASP A 87 -7.58 -1.69 -5.01
N ARG A 88 -6.49 -0.93 -5.08
CA ARG A 88 -6.18 0.14 -4.14
C ARG A 88 -7.22 1.26 -4.20
N PHE A 89 -7.59 1.69 -5.41
CA PHE A 89 -8.65 2.68 -5.61
C PHE A 89 -10.01 2.16 -5.13
N THR A 90 -10.40 0.95 -5.51
CA THR A 90 -11.63 0.30 -5.03
C THR A 90 -11.68 0.25 -3.51
N SER A 91 -10.58 -0.12 -2.84
CA SER A 91 -10.49 -0.12 -1.38
C SER A 91 -10.54 1.28 -0.77
N LEU A 92 -10.09 2.30 -1.49
CA LEU A 92 -10.27 3.69 -1.07
C LEU A 92 -11.73 4.11 -1.19
N TYR A 93 -12.35 3.79 -2.32
CA TYR A 93 -13.72 4.15 -2.65
C TYR A 93 -14.69 3.61 -1.60
N PHE A 94 -14.73 2.30 -1.39
CA PHE A 94 -15.70 1.71 -0.47
C PHE A 94 -15.44 2.03 1.00
N ASP A 95 -14.18 2.21 1.43
CA ASP A 95 -13.89 2.45 2.84
C ASP A 95 -13.90 3.92 3.25
N LYS A 96 -13.49 4.85 2.37
CA LYS A 96 -13.30 6.27 2.73
C LYS A 96 -14.21 7.22 1.97
N ILE A 97 -14.72 6.83 0.82
CA ILE A 97 -15.63 7.67 0.03
C ILE A 97 -17.08 7.27 0.32
N MET A 98 -17.41 5.99 0.15
CA MET A 98 -18.75 5.44 0.40
C MET A 98 -18.92 4.87 1.81
N GLY A 99 -17.82 4.61 2.52
CA GLY A 99 -17.83 4.04 3.87
C GLY A 99 -18.24 5.03 4.95
N GLU A 100 -18.01 4.68 6.22
CA GLU A 100 -18.47 5.49 7.36
C GLU A 100 -17.72 6.83 7.51
N ASP A 101 -18.39 7.80 8.17
CA ASP A 101 -18.08 9.23 8.26
C ASP A 101 -16.59 9.58 8.41
N SER A 102 -15.91 9.67 7.27
CA SER A 102 -14.48 9.98 7.20
C SER A 102 -14.24 11.41 6.73
N LYS A 103 -13.10 12.00 7.13
CA LYS A 103 -12.67 13.31 6.60
C LYS A 103 -12.61 13.33 5.06
N VAL A 104 -12.34 12.19 4.44
CA VAL A 104 -12.34 12.04 2.97
C VAL A 104 -13.76 12.13 2.44
N GLN A 105 -14.71 11.36 2.99
CA GLN A 105 -16.12 11.39 2.61
C GLN A 105 -16.71 12.80 2.73
N ARG A 106 -16.55 13.45 3.90
CA ARG A 106 -17.02 14.83 4.12
C ARG A 106 -16.45 15.82 3.09
N SER A 107 -15.21 15.60 2.65
CA SER A 107 -14.56 16.43 1.65
C SER A 107 -15.14 16.24 0.25
N VAL A 108 -15.45 15.01 -0.16
CA VAL A 108 -16.03 14.73 -1.48
C VAL A 108 -17.51 15.08 -1.55
N LEU A 109 -18.26 14.85 -0.45
CA LEU A 109 -19.65 15.26 -0.27
C LEU A 109 -19.83 16.78 -0.43
N ARG A 110 -19.03 17.57 0.30
CA ARG A 110 -19.10 19.04 0.25
C ARG A 110 -18.88 19.61 -1.15
N ARG A 111 -18.23 18.84 -2.03
CA ARG A 111 -17.93 19.21 -3.41
C ARG A 111 -18.94 18.66 -4.42
N GLY A 112 -19.98 17.96 -3.97
CA GLY A 112 -20.97 17.33 -4.85
C GLY A 112 -20.39 16.24 -5.75
N LEU A 113 -19.28 15.61 -5.33
CA LEU A 113 -18.60 14.60 -6.15
C LEU A 113 -19.23 13.21 -6.03
N VAL A 114 -19.99 12.97 -4.97
CA VAL A 114 -20.57 11.66 -4.68
C VAL A 114 -22.01 11.77 -4.21
N ASP A 115 -22.84 10.85 -4.69
CA ASP A 115 -24.12 10.52 -4.08
C ASP A 115 -23.93 9.33 -3.13
N LEU A 116 -24.18 9.52 -1.84
CA LEU A 116 -24.07 8.45 -0.83
C LEU A 116 -25.27 7.51 -0.82
N ASN A 117 -26.39 7.90 -1.44
CA ASN A 117 -27.58 7.07 -1.55
C ASN A 117 -27.51 6.13 -2.76
N ALA A 118 -26.33 5.95 -3.36
CA ALA A 118 -26.10 5.04 -4.48
C ALA A 118 -26.60 3.61 -4.20
N GLY A 119 -26.59 3.15 -2.94
CA GLY A 119 -27.08 1.82 -2.58
C GLY A 119 -26.36 0.73 -3.39
N ASP A 120 -27.14 -0.05 -4.14
CA ASP A 120 -26.64 -1.09 -5.04
C ASP A 120 -26.70 -0.65 -6.53
N ASN A 121 -26.94 0.63 -6.81
CA ASN A 121 -27.01 1.18 -8.16
C ASN A 121 -25.60 1.35 -8.76
N ILE A 122 -25.26 0.45 -9.68
CA ILE A 122 -23.93 0.40 -10.29
C ILE A 122 -23.59 1.65 -11.10
N ASP A 123 -24.55 2.21 -11.85
CA ASP A 123 -24.33 3.40 -12.68
C ASP A 123 -23.99 4.62 -11.81
N THR A 124 -24.68 4.76 -10.67
CA THR A 124 -24.39 5.82 -9.70
C THR A 124 -22.98 5.65 -9.10
N HIS A 125 -22.58 4.40 -8.82
CA HIS A 125 -21.22 4.13 -8.36
C HIS A 125 -20.16 4.50 -9.41
N GLN A 126 -20.39 4.16 -10.67
CA GLN A 126 -19.51 4.51 -11.79
C GLN A 126 -19.41 6.04 -11.96
N GLU A 127 -20.54 6.75 -11.95
CA GLU A 127 -20.56 8.22 -12.00
C GLU A 127 -19.78 8.86 -10.85
N ASN A 128 -19.98 8.36 -9.62
CA ASN A 128 -19.23 8.79 -8.45
C ASN A 128 -17.73 8.57 -8.64
N CYS A 129 -17.32 7.40 -9.14
CA CYS A 129 -15.91 7.08 -9.44
C CYS A 129 -15.31 8.08 -10.44
N VAL A 130 -16.00 8.33 -11.56
CA VAL A 130 -15.56 9.26 -12.59
C VAL A 130 -15.40 10.68 -12.03
N ARG A 131 -16.39 11.20 -11.30
CA ARG A 131 -16.33 12.54 -10.67
C ARG A 131 -15.17 12.64 -9.68
N VAL A 132 -14.99 11.62 -8.84
CA VAL A 132 -13.90 11.54 -7.87
C VAL A 132 -12.54 11.48 -8.57
N LEU A 133 -12.38 10.68 -9.62
CA LEU A 133 -11.11 10.54 -10.34
C LEU A 133 -10.74 11.84 -11.07
N ARG A 134 -11.71 12.53 -11.69
CA ARG A 134 -11.49 13.87 -12.27
C ARG A 134 -10.99 14.85 -11.21
N TYR A 135 -11.59 14.83 -10.02
CA TYR A 135 -11.13 15.65 -8.90
C TYR A 135 -9.72 15.26 -8.43
N ILE A 136 -9.44 13.97 -8.26
CA ILE A 136 -8.11 13.47 -7.86
C ILE A 136 -7.06 13.95 -8.87
N LYS A 137 -7.27 13.74 -10.17
CA LYS A 137 -6.39 14.22 -11.26
C LYS A 137 -6.10 15.72 -11.12
N LYS A 138 -7.15 16.53 -10.94
CA LYS A 138 -7.03 17.98 -10.73
C LYS A 138 -6.23 18.32 -9.47
N THR A 139 -6.37 17.57 -8.37
CA THR A 139 -5.60 17.81 -7.14
C THR A 139 -4.14 17.37 -7.22
N LEU A 140 -3.83 16.39 -8.06
CA LEU A 140 -2.46 15.90 -8.25
C LEU A 140 -1.68 16.70 -9.30
N SER A 141 -2.36 17.52 -10.11
CA SER A 141 -1.71 18.44 -11.05
C SER A 141 -0.68 19.35 -10.36
N PRO A 142 0.50 19.58 -10.94
CA PRO A 142 1.49 20.54 -10.43
C PRO A 142 0.94 21.97 -10.27
N THR A 143 -0.07 22.33 -11.06
CA THR A 143 -0.72 23.65 -11.02
C THR A 143 -1.82 23.74 -9.96
N SER A 144 -2.10 22.66 -9.24
CA SER A 144 -3.15 22.63 -8.23
C SER A 144 -2.77 23.43 -7.00
N LYS A 145 -3.66 24.34 -6.58
CA LYS A 145 -3.54 25.05 -5.29
C LYS A 145 -3.97 24.17 -4.11
N HIS A 146 -4.54 22.99 -4.36
CA HIS A 146 -5.01 22.10 -3.31
C HIS A 146 -3.92 21.12 -2.89
N LYS A 147 -3.67 21.01 -1.58
CA LYS A 147 -2.79 19.98 -1.04
C LYS A 147 -3.44 18.60 -1.27
N PRO A 148 -2.77 17.65 -1.95
CA PRO A 148 -3.36 16.34 -2.19
C PRO A 148 -3.55 15.58 -0.89
N ASN A 149 -4.69 14.90 -0.74
CA ASN A 149 -4.95 14.02 0.38
C ASN A 149 -4.05 12.78 0.29
N TRP A 150 -3.46 12.36 1.41
CA TRP A 150 -2.59 11.18 1.48
C TRP A 150 -3.24 9.89 0.99
N HIS A 151 -4.57 9.79 1.05
CA HIS A 151 -5.34 8.63 0.60
C HIS A 151 -5.25 8.37 -0.91
N TRP A 152 -5.12 9.41 -1.74
CA TRP A 152 -5.04 9.28 -3.20
C TRP A 152 -3.70 9.74 -3.77
N LYS A 153 -2.67 9.92 -2.93
CA LYS A 153 -1.32 10.11 -3.45
C LYS A 153 -0.82 8.82 -4.10
N PRO A 154 -0.02 8.92 -5.18
CA PRO A 154 0.62 7.76 -5.79
C PRO A 154 1.47 6.97 -4.79
N GLN A 155 1.50 5.65 -4.95
CA GLN A 155 2.38 4.73 -4.21
C GLN A 155 3.85 5.08 -4.46
N LEU A 156 4.17 5.50 -5.70
CA LEU A 156 5.49 5.99 -6.12
C LEU A 156 6.07 7.02 -5.15
N LEU A 157 5.25 7.90 -4.56
CA LEU A 157 5.73 8.92 -3.64
C LEU A 157 6.41 8.30 -2.41
N ARG A 158 5.86 7.19 -1.89
CA ARG A 158 6.43 6.47 -0.74
C ARG A 158 7.60 5.61 -1.17
N LEU A 159 7.51 4.98 -2.35
CA LEU A 159 8.60 4.19 -2.91
C LEU A 159 9.87 5.02 -3.09
N LYS A 160 9.78 6.22 -3.68
CA LYS A 160 10.90 7.16 -3.79
C LYS A 160 11.60 7.46 -2.47
N GLN A 161 10.85 7.46 -1.36
CA GLN A 161 11.40 7.75 -0.03
C GLN A 161 12.15 6.56 0.56
N VAL A 162 11.84 5.33 0.14
CA VAL A 162 12.46 4.10 0.64
C VAL A 162 13.54 3.54 -0.28
N THR A 163 13.57 3.95 -1.56
CA THR A 163 14.57 3.46 -2.52
C THR A 163 16.02 3.66 -2.05
N PRO A 164 16.44 4.82 -1.51
CA PRO A 164 17.81 5.02 -1.02
C PRO A 164 18.22 4.03 0.07
N PHE A 165 17.23 3.55 0.83
CA PHE A 165 17.42 2.57 1.90
C PHE A 165 17.35 1.12 1.42
N ASN A 166 17.09 0.84 0.13
CA ASN A 166 16.92 -0.51 -0.43
C ASN A 166 15.83 -1.37 0.24
N PHE A 167 14.61 -0.84 0.41
CA PHE A 167 13.49 -1.62 0.94
C PHE A 167 13.05 -2.74 -0.01
N ASN A 168 12.75 -3.92 0.54
CA ASN A 168 12.06 -4.97 -0.21
C ASN A 168 10.64 -4.48 -0.56
N VAL A 169 10.22 -4.64 -1.81
CA VAL A 169 8.89 -4.26 -2.27
C VAL A 169 8.07 -5.53 -2.46
N VAL A 170 6.97 -5.66 -1.73
CA VAL A 170 6.07 -6.81 -1.78
C VAL A 170 4.70 -6.38 -2.27
N THR A 171 3.97 -7.27 -2.92
CA THR A 171 2.58 -7.03 -3.33
C THR A 171 1.64 -7.45 -2.20
N LEU A 172 0.53 -6.75 -2.03
CA LEU A 172 -0.48 -7.09 -1.03
C LEU A 172 -1.08 -8.47 -1.33
N GLU A 173 -1.26 -8.77 -2.61
CA GLU A 173 -1.80 -10.01 -3.17
C GLU A 173 -0.88 -11.20 -2.85
N GLY A 174 0.43 -10.97 -2.79
CA GLY A 174 1.42 -11.99 -2.48
C GLY A 174 1.98 -11.97 -1.06
N MET A 175 1.65 -10.97 -0.23
CA MET A 175 2.34 -10.74 1.04
C MET A 175 2.43 -11.97 1.96
N ILE A 176 1.40 -12.84 1.96
CA ILE A 176 1.33 -14.03 2.82
C ILE A 176 2.45 -15.02 2.52
N TRP A 177 2.89 -15.14 1.27
CA TRP A 177 3.95 -16.05 0.88
C TRP A 177 5.26 -15.30 0.57
N GLN A 178 5.21 -14.00 0.28
CA GLN A 178 6.38 -13.18 0.01
C GLN A 178 7.11 -12.75 1.29
N LEU A 179 6.38 -12.40 2.36
CA LEU A 179 6.98 -11.87 3.58
C LEU A 179 7.62 -12.92 4.48
N PRO A 180 7.02 -14.11 4.74
CA PRO A 180 7.65 -15.06 5.66
C PRO A 180 9.07 -15.46 5.25
N PRO A 181 9.38 -15.78 3.98
CA PRO A 181 10.77 -16.07 3.58
C PRO A 181 11.72 -14.89 3.71
N LEU A 182 11.22 -13.64 3.69
CA LEU A 182 12.03 -12.44 3.88
C LEU A 182 12.39 -12.18 5.36
N LEU A 183 11.63 -12.77 6.29
CA LEU A 183 11.72 -12.47 7.72
C LEU A 183 12.02 -13.70 8.57
N HIS A 184 12.11 -14.88 7.97
CA HIS A 184 12.21 -16.17 8.66
C HIS A 184 13.42 -16.28 9.61
N ASP A 185 14.53 -15.65 9.26
CA ASP A 185 15.77 -15.68 10.04
C ASP A 185 15.68 -14.91 11.37
N ILE A 186 14.83 -13.88 11.44
CA ILE A 186 14.63 -13.10 12.68
C ILE A 186 13.30 -13.38 13.37
N ALA A 187 12.27 -13.76 12.60
CA ALA A 187 10.93 -14.07 13.09
C ALA A 187 10.44 -15.35 12.41
N PRO A 188 10.90 -16.54 12.82
CA PRO A 188 10.49 -17.81 12.25
C PRO A 188 8.96 -18.02 12.24
N ASP A 189 8.29 -17.53 13.27
CA ASP A 189 6.84 -17.65 13.47
C ASP A 189 6.03 -16.54 12.75
N PHE A 190 6.67 -15.74 11.88
CA PHE A 190 5.99 -14.64 11.17
C PHE A 190 4.77 -15.11 10.38
N ALA A 191 4.87 -16.27 9.72
CA ALA A 191 3.74 -16.86 8.98
C ALA A 191 2.55 -17.16 9.91
N GLN A 192 2.82 -17.71 11.10
CA GLN A 192 1.80 -17.99 12.10
C GLN A 192 1.17 -16.70 12.61
N ALA A 193 1.99 -15.68 12.94
CA ALA A 193 1.49 -14.38 13.34
C ALA A 193 0.60 -13.70 12.29
N MET A 194 0.86 -13.92 10.99
CA MET A 194 -0.02 -13.47 9.90
C MET A 194 -1.35 -14.21 9.86
N TYR A 195 -1.35 -15.51 10.18
CA TYR A 195 -2.55 -16.36 10.21
C TYR A 195 -3.43 -16.04 11.41
N ASP A 196 -2.81 -15.79 12.57
CA ASP A 196 -3.50 -15.57 13.85
C ASP A 196 -4.24 -14.25 13.92
N VAL A 197 -3.97 -13.28 13.03
CA VAL A 197 -4.72 -12.02 12.99
C VAL A 197 -6.16 -12.30 12.51
N PRO A 198 -7.16 -12.20 13.40
CA PRO A 198 -8.46 -12.86 13.21
C PRO A 198 -9.32 -12.23 12.12
N ARG A 199 -8.98 -11.04 11.60
CA ARG A 199 -9.69 -10.42 10.47
C ARG A 199 -8.76 -9.60 9.58
N ARG A 200 -8.86 -9.85 8.27
CA ARG A 200 -8.47 -8.85 7.26
C ARG A 200 -9.55 -7.77 7.24
N ASN A 201 -9.18 -6.51 7.30
CA ASN A 201 -10.14 -5.41 7.11
C ASN A 201 -10.71 -5.47 5.69
N ILE A 202 -11.90 -6.03 5.56
CA ILE A 202 -12.67 -6.05 4.32
C ILE A 202 -13.67 -4.89 4.40
N SER A 203 -13.52 -3.91 3.50
CA SER A 203 -14.52 -2.86 3.34
C SER A 203 -15.84 -3.48 2.90
N LYS A 204 -16.96 -3.09 3.50
CA LYS A 204 -18.29 -3.47 3.01
C LYS A 204 -18.47 -2.89 1.60
N LYS A 205 -18.68 -3.76 0.62
CA LYS A 205 -18.92 -3.38 -0.77
C LYS A 205 -20.40 -3.63 -1.05
N THR A 206 -21.11 -2.61 -1.49
CA THR A 206 -22.54 -2.71 -1.87
C THR A 206 -22.70 -3.30 -3.26
N VAL A 207 -21.72 -3.10 -4.13
CA VAL A 207 -21.67 -3.65 -5.49
C VAL A 207 -20.36 -4.40 -5.77
N ASP A 208 -20.34 -5.25 -6.80
CA ASP A 208 -19.10 -5.90 -7.27
C ASP A 208 -18.15 -4.85 -7.87
N PRO A 209 -16.92 -4.70 -7.35
CA PRO A 209 -15.92 -3.85 -7.97
C PRO A 209 -15.66 -4.12 -9.45
N LYS A 210 -15.82 -5.37 -9.92
CA LYS A 210 -15.59 -5.70 -11.32
C LYS A 210 -16.62 -5.05 -12.25
N GLU A 211 -17.85 -4.88 -11.78
CA GLU A 211 -18.91 -4.18 -12.52
C GLU A 211 -18.77 -2.66 -12.40
N MET A 212 -18.17 -2.19 -11.30
CA MET A 212 -17.95 -0.76 -11.04
C MET A 212 -16.78 -0.21 -11.86
N ILE A 213 -15.72 -1.00 -12.08
CA ILE A 213 -14.54 -0.57 -12.83
C ILE A 213 -14.76 -0.86 -14.33
N VAL A 214 -15.45 0.06 -15.01
CA VAL A 214 -15.55 0.06 -16.47
C VAL A 214 -14.28 0.63 -17.12
N GLN A 215 -14.14 0.43 -18.44
CA GLN A 215 -12.96 0.87 -19.20
C GLN A 215 -12.62 2.36 -18.99
N GLU A 216 -13.62 3.26 -18.97
CA GLU A 216 -13.38 4.70 -18.72
C GLU A 216 -12.65 4.92 -17.38
N ILE A 217 -13.06 4.21 -16.33
CA ILE A 217 -12.48 4.34 -14.99
C ILE A 217 -11.07 3.76 -14.95
N GLU A 218 -10.84 2.64 -15.62
CA GLU A 218 -9.51 2.04 -15.76
C GLU A 218 -8.54 2.98 -16.49
N ASP A 219 -8.95 3.52 -17.64
CA ASP A 219 -8.15 4.46 -18.43
C ASP A 219 -7.79 5.71 -17.61
N MET A 220 -8.75 6.23 -16.84
CA MET A 220 -8.51 7.34 -15.91
C MET A 220 -7.49 6.98 -14.81
N LEU A 221 -7.57 5.77 -14.24
CA LEU A 221 -6.62 5.32 -13.23
C LEU A 221 -5.21 5.17 -13.81
N ILE A 222 -5.08 4.63 -15.01
CA ILE A 222 -3.81 4.50 -15.73
C ILE A 222 -3.20 5.88 -15.99
N ASP A 223 -4.00 6.83 -16.48
CA ASP A 223 -3.56 8.21 -16.72
C ASP A 223 -3.15 8.94 -15.42
N ILE A 224 -3.87 8.72 -14.31
CA ILE A 224 -3.55 9.37 -13.03
C ILE A 224 -2.31 8.73 -12.38
N TYR A 225 -2.13 7.41 -12.49
CA TYR A 225 -1.12 6.63 -11.78
C TYR A 225 -0.25 5.73 -12.67
N PRO A 226 0.28 6.21 -13.81
CA PRO A 226 0.91 5.34 -14.81
C PRO A 226 2.12 4.59 -14.23
N MET A 227 2.91 5.28 -13.41
CA MET A 227 4.07 4.67 -12.75
C MET A 227 3.70 3.65 -11.67
N ASP A 228 2.55 3.79 -10.99
CA ASP A 228 2.15 2.81 -9.98
C ASP A 228 1.75 1.49 -10.65
N PHE A 229 1.09 1.54 -11.82
CA PHE A 229 0.82 0.35 -12.64
C PHE A 229 2.12 -0.31 -13.10
N GLN A 230 3.00 0.46 -13.74
CA GLN A 230 4.29 -0.07 -14.22
C GLN A 230 5.10 -0.74 -13.10
N ILE A 231 5.18 -0.10 -11.93
CA ILE A 231 5.91 -0.66 -10.78
C ILE A 231 5.22 -1.92 -10.25
N PHE A 232 3.89 -1.93 -10.19
CA PHE A 232 3.16 -3.11 -9.74
C PHE A 232 3.40 -4.31 -10.64
N ASP A 233 3.40 -4.11 -11.97
CA ASP A 233 3.65 -5.17 -12.94
C ASP A 233 5.09 -5.70 -12.83
N GLU A 234 6.08 -4.81 -12.75
CA GLU A 234 7.49 -5.18 -12.56
C GLU A 234 7.70 -5.99 -11.26
N VAL A 235 7.10 -5.55 -10.15
CA VAL A 235 7.20 -6.24 -8.85
C VAL A 235 6.48 -7.57 -8.87
N SER A 236 5.30 -7.65 -9.50
CA SER A 236 4.55 -8.90 -9.63
C SER A 236 5.32 -9.92 -10.45
N ALA A 237 5.82 -9.52 -11.63
CA ALA A 237 6.64 -10.38 -12.49
C ALA A 237 7.91 -10.89 -11.78
N TYR A 238 8.57 -10.03 -11.01
CA TYR A 238 9.71 -10.44 -10.18
C TYR A 238 9.33 -11.57 -9.21
N TRP A 239 8.22 -11.38 -8.48
CA TRP A 239 7.78 -12.33 -7.47
C TRP A 239 7.26 -13.63 -8.08
N ASP A 240 6.58 -13.57 -9.23
CA ASP A 240 6.13 -14.76 -9.95
C ASP A 240 7.30 -15.63 -10.42
N LYS A 241 8.36 -15.00 -10.95
CA LYS A 241 9.59 -15.71 -11.29
C LYS A 241 10.19 -16.40 -10.06
N ARG A 242 10.27 -15.69 -8.93
CA ARG A 242 10.82 -16.24 -7.68
C ARG A 242 9.96 -17.36 -7.11
N LYS A 243 8.64 -17.27 -7.22
CA LYS A 243 7.71 -18.34 -6.83
C LYS A 243 7.98 -19.60 -7.63
N GLN A 244 8.18 -19.49 -8.94
CA GLN A 244 8.53 -20.63 -9.80
C GLN A 244 9.88 -21.25 -9.43
N GLU A 245 10.87 -20.43 -9.06
CA GLU A 245 12.18 -20.91 -8.57
C GLU A 245 12.05 -21.68 -7.25
N LEU A 246 11.25 -21.18 -6.30
CA LEU A 246 10.99 -21.86 -5.02
C LEU A 246 10.28 -23.21 -5.23
N VAL A 247 9.28 -23.25 -6.12
CA VAL A 247 8.58 -24.51 -6.47
C VAL A 247 9.54 -25.52 -7.10
N LYS A 248 10.41 -25.10 -8.02
CA LYS A 248 11.41 -25.98 -8.65
C LYS A 248 12.43 -26.53 -7.66
N ASN A 249 12.76 -25.77 -6.62
CA ASN A 249 13.74 -26.15 -5.60
C ASN A 249 13.12 -26.90 -4.40
N GLY A 250 11.81 -27.18 -4.42
CA GLY A 250 11.12 -27.88 -3.33
C GLY A 250 11.00 -27.08 -2.04
N THR A 251 11.04 -25.75 -2.11
CA THR A 251 11.02 -24.84 -0.94
C THR A 251 9.76 -23.98 -0.86
N ALA A 252 8.73 -24.31 -1.64
CA ALA A 252 7.44 -23.60 -1.69
C ALA A 252 6.30 -24.39 -1.05
#